data_AF-A0A8I1RMN6-F1
#
_entry.id   AF-A0A8I1RMN6-F1
#
_cell.length_a   1.000
_cell.length_b   1.000
_cell.length_c   1.000
_cell.angle_alpha   90.00
_cell.angle_beta   90.00
_cell.angle_gamma   90.00
#
_symmetry.space_group_name_H-M   'P 1'
#
loop_
_entity.id
_entity.type
_entity.pdbx_description
1 polymer ?
#
loop_
_entity_poly.entity_id
_entity_poly.type
_entity_poly.pdbx_seq_one_letter_code
_entity_poly.pdbx_strand_id
1 'polypeptide(L)'
;MFAWATYEHMWLAIGFAGQTLFASRFIIQWFKSEQEGRSIIPVAFWYCSLGGGVVLLAYAIYKRDPVFIAGQAGGLIVYSRNLYLIFRERRQQHGAAAGHPQA
;
A
#
# COMPACT_ATOMS: atom_id res chain seq x y z
N MET A 1 1.16 23.97 -28.73
CA MET A 1 0.84 22.57 -29.11
C MET A 1 1.72 21.53 -28.40
N PHE A 2 2.92 21.85 -27.92
CA PHE A 2 3.80 20.83 -27.33
C PHE A 2 3.68 20.65 -25.80
N ALA A 3 3.35 21.71 -25.05
CA ALA A 3 3.30 21.65 -23.58
C ALA A 3 2.18 20.76 -23.00
N TRP A 4 1.05 20.63 -23.70
CA TRP A 4 -0.05 19.77 -23.24
C TRP A 4 0.28 18.29 -23.41
N ALA A 5 1.04 17.93 -24.45
CA ALA A 5 1.45 16.55 -24.70
C ALA A 5 2.44 16.08 -23.63
N THR A 6 3.41 16.92 -23.28
CA THR A 6 4.38 16.63 -22.22
C THR A 6 3.71 16.47 -20.85
N TYR A 7 2.66 17.23 -20.58
CA TYR A 7 1.93 17.15 -19.30
C TYR A 7 1.17 15.82 -19.18
N GLU A 8 0.50 15.39 -20.24
CA GLU A 8 -0.17 14.08 -20.28
C GLU A 8 0.82 12.92 -20.13
N HIS A 9 1.99 12.99 -20.79
CA HIS A 9 3.03 11.96 -20.63
C HIS A 9 3.58 11.88 -19.21
N MET A 10 3.73 13.01 -18.53
CA MET A 10 4.15 13.05 -17.13
C MET A 10 3.12 12.35 -16.22
N TRP A 11 1.83 12.63 -16.40
CA TRP A 11 0.78 11.95 -15.63
C TRP A 11 0.66 10.46 -15.94
N LEU A 12 0.86 10.05 -17.19
CA LEU A 12 0.95 8.64 -17.56
C LEU A 12 2.13 7.96 -16.85
N ALA A 13 3.30 8.59 -16.82
CA ALA A 13 4.46 8.07 -16.10
C ALA A 13 4.18 7.92 -14.60
N ILE A 14 3.50 8.91 -13.98
CA ILE A 14 3.06 8.84 -12.58
C ILE A 14 2.10 7.66 -12.36
N GLY A 15 1.12 7.49 -13.26
CA GLY A 15 0.17 6.38 -13.22
C GLY A 15 0.88 5.03 -13.29
N PHE A 16 1.82 4.85 -14.22
CA PHE A 16 2.62 3.63 -14.33
C PHE A 16 3.53 3.41 -13.11
N ALA A 17 4.17 4.46 -12.59
CA ALA A 17 4.98 4.35 -11.38
C ALA A 17 4.13 3.91 -10.18
N GLY A 18 2.94 4.50 -10.01
CA GLY A 18 1.97 4.09 -9.00
C GLY A 18 1.51 2.65 -9.19
N GLN A 19 1.24 2.24 -10.43
CA GLN A 19 0.83 0.88 -10.76
C GLN A 19 1.93 -0.14 -10.47
N THR A 20 3.18 0.16 -10.82
CA THR A 20 4.34 -0.70 -10.52
C THR A 20 4.56 -0.82 -9.02
N LEU A 21 4.49 0.28 -8.28
CA LEU A 21 4.56 0.26 -6.82
C LEU A 21 3.42 -0.57 -6.23
N PHE A 22 2.20 -0.41 -6.72
CA PHE A 22 1.05 -1.18 -6.27
C PHE A 22 1.16 -2.66 -6.61
N ALA A 23 1.69 -3.02 -7.78
CA ALA A 23 1.90 -4.41 -8.19
C ALA A 23 3.04 -5.10 -7.41
N SER A 24 4.06 -4.35 -7.00
CA SER A 24 5.20 -4.86 -6.22
C SER A 24 4.77 -5.58 -4.94
N ARG A 25 3.60 -5.23 -4.37
CA ARG A 25 3.04 -5.89 -3.18
C ARG A 25 2.90 -7.39 -3.36
N PHE A 26 2.51 -7.86 -4.54
CA PHE A 26 2.34 -9.30 -4.81
C PHE A 26 3.70 -10.00 -4.93
N ILE A 27 4.69 -9.33 -5.53
CA ILE A 27 6.06 -9.86 -5.62
C ILE A 27 6.64 -10.03 -4.21
N ILE A 28 6.51 -9.00 -3.36
CA ILE A 28 7.00 -9.03 -1.98
C ILE A 28 6.27 -10.11 -1.17
N GLN A 29 4.95 -10.23 -1.33
CA GLN A 29 4.16 -11.23 -0.63
C GLN A 29 4.53 -12.65 -1.08
N TRP A 30 4.69 -12.87 -2.38
CA TRP A 30 5.10 -14.16 -2.92
C TRP A 30 6.46 -14.57 -2.39
N PHE A 31 7.46 -13.69 -2.51
CA PHE A 31 8.81 -13.97 -2.02
C PHE A 31 8.82 -14.29 -0.52
N LYS A 32 8.04 -13.54 0.29
CA LYS A 32 7.94 -13.82 1.73
C LYS A 32 7.19 -15.10 2.05
N SER A 33 6.17 -15.45 1.28
CA SER A 33 5.42 -16.69 1.47
C SER A 33 6.24 -17.91 1.09
N GLU A 34 7.06 -17.81 0.03
CA GLU A 34 7.99 -18.85 -0.39
C GLU A 34 9.06 -19.11 0.67
N GLN A 35 9.62 -18.04 1.24
CA GLN A 35 10.59 -18.14 2.33
C GLN A 35 10.05 -18.86 3.58
N GLU A 36 8.76 -18.70 3.88
CA GLU A 36 8.15 -19.29 5.08
C GLU A 36 7.40 -20.60 4.80
N GLY A 37 7.24 -21.00 3.53
CA GLY A 37 6.46 -22.19 3.14
C GLY A 37 4.97 -22.10 3.46
N ARG A 38 4.43 -20.88 3.66
CA ARG A 38 3.02 -20.63 4.00
C ARG A 38 2.54 -19.31 3.41
N SER A 39 1.23 -19.23 3.12
CA SER A 39 0.61 -18.00 2.61
C SER A 39 0.54 -16.93 3.70
N ILE A 40 1.49 -16.00 3.69
CA ILE A 40 1.58 -14.90 4.66
C ILE A 40 1.52 -13.54 3.96
N ILE A 41 0.87 -12.57 4.59
CA ILE A 41 0.81 -11.19 4.10
C ILE A 41 1.82 -10.36 4.91
N PRO A 42 2.98 -10.00 4.34
CA PRO A 42 3.98 -9.23 5.06
C PRO A 42 3.53 -7.79 5.29
N VAL A 43 4.03 -7.12 6.34
CA VAL A 43 3.68 -5.71 6.60
C VAL A 43 4.03 -4.80 5.43
N ALA A 44 5.12 -5.11 4.71
CA ALA A 44 5.53 -4.41 3.49
C ALA A 44 4.43 -4.41 2.40
N PHE A 45 3.61 -5.45 2.30
CA PHE A 45 2.47 -5.50 1.37
C PHE A 45 1.52 -4.33 1.58
N TRP A 46 1.22 -4.03 2.85
CA TRP A 46 0.29 -2.97 3.20
C TRP A 46 0.90 -1.58 2.96
N TYR A 47 2.21 -1.40 3.19
CA TYR A 47 2.90 -0.15 2.85
C TYR A 47 2.94 0.11 1.33
N CYS A 48 3.27 -0.89 0.53
CA CYS A 48 3.23 -0.79 -0.93
C CYS A 48 1.81 -0.50 -1.44
N SER A 49 0.79 -1.09 -0.81
CA SER A 49 -0.61 -0.85 -1.15
C SER A 49 -1.03 0.58 -0.82
N LEU A 50 -0.61 1.11 0.33
CA LEU A 50 -0.89 2.49 0.73
C LEU A 50 -0.18 3.48 -0.21
N GLY A 51 1.13 3.29 -0.44
CA GLY A 51 1.91 4.17 -1.31
C GLY A 51 1.43 4.15 -2.76
N GLY A 52 1.29 2.96 -3.35
CA GLY A 52 0.78 2.80 -4.72
C GLY A 52 -0.66 3.28 -4.86
N GLY A 53 -1.51 3.04 -3.86
CA GLY A 53 -2.89 3.51 -3.81
C GLY A 53 -3.00 5.03 -3.80
N VAL A 54 -2.14 5.74 -3.05
CA VAL A 54 -2.11 7.21 -3.02
C VAL A 54 -1.73 7.78 -4.40
N VAL A 55 -0.70 7.22 -5.03
CA VAL A 55 -0.25 7.68 -6.36
C VAL A 55 -1.34 7.42 -7.41
N LEU A 56 -1.94 6.23 -7.40
CA LEU A 56 -3.00 5.87 -8.32
C LEU A 56 -4.29 6.66 -8.07
N LEU A 57 -4.61 7.01 -6.82
CA LEU A 57 -5.74 7.89 -6.51
C LEU A 57 -5.49 9.30 -7.06
N ALA A 58 -4.28 9.85 -6.92
CA ALA A 58 -3.92 11.14 -7.52
C ALA A 58 -4.08 11.10 -9.05
N TYR A 59 -3.61 10.02 -9.69
CA TYR A 59 -3.79 9.78 -11.12
C TYR A 59 -5.28 9.65 -11.51
N ALA A 60 -6.08 8.95 -10.71
CA ALA A 60 -7.51 8.76 -10.96
C ALA A 60 -8.29 10.08 -10.88
N ILE A 61 -7.97 10.93 -9.90
CA ILE A 61 -8.51 12.29 -9.76
C ILE A 61 -8.13 13.14 -10.98
N TYR A 62 -6.87 13.07 -11.41
CA TYR A 62 -6.42 13.76 -12.62
C TYR A 62 -7.23 13.34 -13.86
N LYS A 63 -7.43 12.04 -14.06
CA LYS A 63 -8.24 11.49 -15.17
C LYS A 63 -9.74 11.64 -14.98
N ARG A 64 -10.21 12.12 -13.83
CA ARG A 64 -11.63 12.24 -13.44
C ARG A 64 -12.39 10.91 -13.59
N ASP A 65 -11.76 9.80 -13.22
CA ASP A 65 -12.38 8.47 -13.26
C ASP A 65 -13.04 8.15 -11.90
N PRO A 66 -14.37 8.28 -11.78
CA PRO A 66 -15.06 8.09 -10.50
C PRO A 66 -14.99 6.65 -9.99
N VAL A 67 -14.93 5.66 -10.88
CA VAL A 67 -14.88 4.24 -10.50
C VAL A 67 -13.52 3.94 -9.88
N PHE A 68 -12.45 4.42 -10.51
CA PHE A 68 -11.10 4.19 -10.00
C PHE A 68 -10.82 5.00 -8.72
N ILE A 69 -11.35 6.22 -8.63
CA ILE A 69 -11.31 7.03 -7.40
C ILE A 69 -11.98 6.28 -6.24
N ALA A 70 -13.20 5.78 -6.43
CA ALA A 70 -13.93 5.07 -5.38
C ALA A 70 -13.19 3.81 -4.93
N GLY A 71 -12.64 3.05 -5.87
CA GLY A 71 -11.83 1.86 -5.58
C GLY A 71 -10.58 2.17 -4.76
N GLN A 72 -9.78 3.16 -5.18
CA GLN A 72 -8.54 3.50 -4.50
C GLN A 72 -8.77 4.21 -3.16
N ALA A 73 -9.78 5.07 -3.05
CA ALA A 73 -10.16 5.67 -1.78
C ALA A 73 -10.59 4.62 -0.76
N GLY A 74 -11.45 3.66 -1.17
CA GLY A 74 -11.84 2.53 -0.33
C GLY A 74 -10.64 1.66 0.07
N GLY A 75 -9.76 1.36 -0.88
CA GLY A 75 -8.53 0.61 -0.63
C GLY A 75 -7.64 1.28 0.43
N LEU A 76 -7.40 2.59 0.32
CA LEU A 76 -6.58 3.35 1.26
C LEU A 76 -7.09 3.28 2.70
N ILE A 77 -8.41 3.31 2.90
CA ILE A 77 -9.02 3.15 4.22
C ILE A 77 -8.68 1.77 4.79
N VAL A 78 -8.85 0.71 3.99
CA VAL A 78 -8.55 -0.67 4.40
C VAL A 78 -7.06 -0.85 4.72
N TYR A 79 -6.17 -0.34 3.87
CA TYR A 79 -4.71 -0.47 4.06
C TYR A 79 -4.25 0.25 5.33
N SER A 80 -4.75 1.47 5.56
CA SER A 80 -4.45 2.26 6.76
C SER A 80 -4.96 1.57 8.02
N ARG A 81 -6.20 1.07 8.00
CA ARG A 81 -6.79 0.31 9.13
C ARG A 81 -5.96 -0.94 9.45
N ASN A 82 -5.53 -1.69 8.43
CA ASN A 82 -4.76 -2.92 8.64
C ASN A 82 -3.37 -2.61 9.21
N LEU A 83 -2.70 -1.55 8.74
CA LEU A 83 -1.48 -1.04 9.37
C LEU A 83 -1.70 -0.71 10.85
N TYR A 84 -2.75 0.05 11.14
CA TYR A 84 -3.07 0.46 12.51
C TYR A 84 -3.28 -0.75 13.43
N LEU A 85 -4.01 -1.77 12.98
CA LEU A 85 -4.22 -3.00 13.75
C LEU A 85 -2.91 -3.73 14.03
N ILE A 86 -2.05 -3.89 13.03
CA ILE A 86 -0.72 -4.52 13.17
C ILE A 86 0.13 -3.76 14.19
N PHE A 87 0.14 -2.42 14.13
CA PHE A 87 0.88 -1.59 15.08
C PHE A 87 0.35 -1.65 16.51
N ARG A 88 -0.97 -1.76 16.66
CA ARG A 88 -1.60 -1.89 17.97
C ARG A 88 -1.25 -3.23 18.61
N GLU A 89 -1.32 -4.31 17.85
CA GLU A 89 -0.97 -5.65 18.33
C GLU A 89 0.50 -5.74 18.75
N ARG A 90 1.42 -5.22 17.93
CA ARG A 90 2.85 -5.16 18.29
C ARG A 90 3.12 -4.36 19.57
N ARG A 91 2.37 -3.29 19.84
CA ARG A 91 2.51 -2.52 21.09
C ARG A 91 2.03 -3.32 22.30
N GLN A 92 0.93 -4.06 22.17
CA GLN A 92 0.39 -4.89 23.25
C GLN A 92 1.34 -6.04 23.61
N GLN A 93 1.93 -6.70 22.61
CA GLN A 93 2.91 -7.76 22.82
C GLN A 93 4.17 -7.28 23.57
N HIS A 94 4.72 -6.12 23.18
CA HIS A 94 5.87 -5.53 23.89
C HIS A 94 5.53 -5.08 25.33
N GLY A 95 4.33 -4.51 25.54
CA GLY A 95 3.88 -4.11 26.89
C GLY A 95 3.68 -5.30 27.83
N ALA A 96 3.18 -6.42 27.33
CA ALA A 96 3.02 -7.65 28.11
C ALA A 96 4.37 -8.31 28.49
N ALA A 97 5.36 -8.25 27.58
CA ALA A 97 6.71 -8.76 27.84
C ALA A 97 7.49 -7.91 28.87
N ALA A 98 7.25 -6.60 28.92
CA ALA A 98 7.87 -5.70 29.90
C ALA A 98 7.22 -5.77 31.30
N GLY A 99 6.04 -6.38 31.43
CA GLY A 99 5.25 -6.44 32.66
C GLY A 99 5.45 -7.69 33.53
N HIS A 100 6.32 -8.63 33.15
CA HIS A 100 6.72 -9.76 34.01
C HIS A 100 8.09 -9.47 34.65
N PRO A 101 8.15 -8.91 35.88
CA PRO A 101 9.32 -9.14 36.72
C PRO A 101 9.36 -10.65 37.01
N GLN A 102 10.44 -11.30 36.61
CA GLN A 102 10.75 -12.66 37.04
C GLN A 102 10.80 -12.63 38.58
N ALA A 103 9.78 -13.20 39.21
CA ALA A 103 9.74 -13.47 40.64
C ALA A 103 10.49 -14.75 40.94
#